data_AF-A0AAU1WL08-F1
#
_entry.id   AF-A0AAU1WL08-F1
#
_cell.length_a   1.000
_cell.length_b   1.000
_cell.length_c   1.000
_cell.angle_alpha   90.00
_cell.angle_beta   90.00
_cell.angle_gamma   90.00
#
_symmetry.space_group_name_H-M   'P 1'
#
loop_
_entity.id
_entity.type
_entity.pdbx_description
1 polymer ?
#
loop_
_entity_poly.entity_id
_entity_poly.type
_entity_poly.pdbx_seq_one_letter_code
_entity_poly.pdbx_strand_id
1 'polypeptide(L)'
;MARFVGFYPCITKSVVVSFAGAAIAVGPVGGVAAAVPRSDGVSDQIQTAPGTSDAPEVSALSWTVTDVGTGNLLAAKEPHLRLAPASTLKTLFALALLPQLPASTEHTAVTADISDVAPGSSLVGVKEGTNYTVGDLWRGVFLSSGNDAVHTLARLNGGMDLTLARMQATADRLGAHDTSVRTPDGYDTPGQYSSAYDLSLFAKAGLQNPDFRRYCGTKSALFPAAGGPNSFGIQNTNRLLVGSHGVEPYPGLIGVKNGYTSEAGNTLVTAATRHNRTILVTLMNPQDKDTANAVYEESRELLDWGFDAAPQAMAAGQLRKPSSPAAPRHPEAAHHGAGAAQASTSGNASSRLTRHLEAAVALLGLVCVPFVLKAVRRRRNRTTR
;
A
#
# COMPACT_ATOMS: atom_id res chain seq x y z
N MET A 1 63.93 -37.04 -26.36
CA MET A 1 62.64 -36.92 -25.65
C MET A 1 61.70 -36.11 -26.52
N ALA A 2 60.77 -36.79 -27.19
CA ALA A 2 59.94 -36.25 -28.25
C ALA A 2 58.77 -35.40 -27.71
N ARG A 3 58.60 -34.20 -28.29
CA ARG A 3 57.33 -33.46 -28.30
C ARG A 3 56.78 -33.56 -29.72
N PHE A 4 55.69 -34.28 -29.89
CA PHE A 4 54.95 -34.39 -31.14
C PHE A 4 53.98 -33.22 -31.28
N VAL A 5 54.12 -32.48 -32.38
CA VAL A 5 53.13 -31.53 -32.90
C VAL A 5 52.19 -32.33 -33.81
N GLY A 6 50.89 -32.27 -33.55
CA GLY A 6 49.86 -32.93 -34.36
C GLY A 6 48.77 -31.94 -34.75
N PHE A 7 48.77 -31.55 -36.02
CA PHE A 7 47.70 -30.81 -36.69
C PHE A 7 46.56 -31.79 -37.05
N TYR A 8 45.31 -31.43 -36.75
CA TYR A 8 44.13 -31.99 -37.42
C TYR A 8 43.09 -30.89 -37.66
N PRO A 9 42.48 -30.81 -38.87
CA PRO A 9 41.53 -29.77 -39.23
C PRO A 9 40.13 -30.11 -38.70
N CYS A 10 39.46 -29.11 -38.10
CA CYS A 10 38.08 -29.23 -37.66
C CYS A 10 37.13 -28.81 -38.78
N ILE A 11 36.34 -29.76 -39.29
CA ILE A 11 35.27 -29.55 -40.26
C ILE A 11 34.06 -28.99 -39.51
N THR A 12 33.74 -27.71 -39.74
CA THR A 12 32.53 -27.05 -39.25
C THR A 12 31.32 -27.52 -40.06
N LYS A 13 30.43 -28.33 -39.47
CA LYS A 13 29.07 -28.52 -39.98
C LYS A 13 28.13 -27.60 -39.20
N SER A 14 27.74 -26.49 -39.83
CA SER A 14 26.68 -25.60 -39.34
C SER A 14 25.33 -26.29 -39.49
N VAL A 15 24.65 -26.59 -38.38
CA VAL A 15 23.23 -26.96 -38.38
C VAL A 15 22.44 -25.67 -38.20
N VAL A 16 21.76 -25.23 -39.26
CA VAL A 16 20.79 -24.14 -39.21
C VAL A 16 19.50 -24.71 -38.61
N VAL A 17 19.18 -24.31 -37.37
CA VAL A 17 17.87 -24.56 -36.77
C VAL A 17 16.99 -23.35 -37.06
N SER A 18 16.06 -23.49 -38.00
CA SER A 18 15.01 -22.48 -38.26
C SER A 18 14.02 -22.46 -37.11
N PHE A 19 14.00 -21.37 -36.33
CA PHE A 19 12.89 -21.06 -35.43
C PHE A 19 11.80 -20.33 -36.22
N ALA A 20 10.67 -20.99 -36.45
CA ALA A 20 9.45 -20.32 -36.86
C ALA A 20 8.90 -19.53 -35.66
N GLY A 21 9.01 -18.21 -35.71
CA GLY A 21 8.44 -17.31 -34.73
C GLY A 21 6.91 -17.29 -34.85
N ALA A 22 6.22 -17.86 -33.87
CA ALA A 22 4.81 -17.57 -33.65
C ALA A 22 4.73 -16.26 -32.85
N ALA A 23 4.32 -15.18 -33.50
CA ALA A 23 3.98 -13.93 -32.84
C ALA A 23 2.73 -14.15 -31.98
N ILE A 24 2.92 -14.21 -30.66
CA ILE A 24 1.81 -14.12 -29.71
C ILE A 24 1.48 -12.63 -29.59
N ALA A 25 0.33 -12.23 -30.13
CA ALA A 25 -0.23 -10.91 -29.91
C ALA A 25 -0.52 -10.75 -28.41
N VAL A 26 0.32 -9.96 -27.74
CA VAL A 26 0.03 -9.46 -26.39
C VAL A 26 -1.05 -8.40 -26.56
N GLY A 27 -2.31 -8.76 -26.31
CA GLY A 27 -3.39 -7.80 -26.21
C GLY A 27 -3.13 -6.81 -25.07
N PRO A 28 -3.63 -5.57 -25.16
CA PRO A 28 -3.37 -4.55 -24.15
C PRO A 28 -3.85 -5.03 -22.79
N VAL A 29 -2.93 -5.07 -21.83
CA VAL A 29 -3.21 -5.30 -20.42
C VAL A 29 -4.04 -4.11 -19.92
N GLY A 30 -5.24 -4.41 -19.42
CA GLY A 30 -5.98 -3.63 -18.42
C GLY A 30 -6.06 -2.12 -18.63
N GLY A 31 -7.18 -1.66 -19.19
CA GLY A 31 -7.50 -0.25 -19.28
C GLY A 31 -7.35 0.46 -17.93
N VAL A 32 -6.68 1.61 -17.98
CA VAL A 32 -6.74 2.65 -16.96
C VAL A 32 -8.22 2.91 -16.68
N ALA A 33 -8.70 2.57 -15.49
CA ALA A 33 -10.06 2.89 -15.10
C ALA A 33 -10.23 4.41 -15.24
N ALA A 34 -11.18 4.82 -16.09
CA ALA A 34 -11.45 6.22 -16.36
C ALA A 34 -11.69 6.97 -15.04
N ALA A 35 -11.04 8.14 -14.91
CA ALA A 35 -11.20 9.02 -13.76
C ALA A 35 -12.69 9.38 -13.59
N VAL A 36 -13.26 9.02 -12.45
CA VAL A 36 -14.55 9.56 -12.02
C VAL A 36 -14.31 11.06 -11.73
N PRO A 37 -15.06 11.99 -12.34
CA PRO A 37 -14.90 13.41 -12.06
C PRO A 37 -15.13 13.65 -10.56
N ARG A 38 -14.11 14.14 -9.84
CA ARG A 38 -14.16 14.33 -8.39
C ARG A 38 -14.74 15.71 -8.03
N SER A 39 -15.47 15.75 -6.91
CA SER A 39 -16.17 16.93 -6.38
C SER A 39 -15.39 17.66 -5.28
N ASP A 40 -14.13 17.28 -5.03
CA ASP A 40 -13.22 17.89 -4.05
C ASP A 40 -12.41 19.07 -4.62
N GLY A 41 -12.49 19.31 -5.94
CA GLY A 41 -11.94 20.51 -6.58
C GLY A 41 -10.42 20.55 -6.69
N VAL A 42 -9.72 19.44 -6.41
CA VAL A 42 -8.27 19.30 -6.55
C VAL A 42 -7.95 18.79 -7.95
N SER A 43 -7.10 19.50 -8.69
CA SER A 43 -6.68 19.11 -10.04
C SER A 43 -5.53 18.11 -9.98
N ASP A 44 -5.40 17.28 -11.02
CA ASP A 44 -4.30 16.33 -11.19
C ASP A 44 -2.95 17.03 -11.53
N GLN A 45 -2.98 18.29 -11.98
CA GLN A 45 -1.79 19.08 -12.31
C GLN A 45 -1.10 19.67 -11.06
N ILE A 46 0.15 20.16 -11.22
CA ILE A 46 0.82 20.91 -10.16
C ILE A 46 -0.03 22.13 -9.79
N GLN A 47 -0.53 22.16 -8.56
CA GLN A 47 -1.27 23.29 -8.02
C GLN A 47 -0.42 23.94 -6.93
N THR A 48 -0.21 25.25 -7.01
CA THR A 48 0.31 26.07 -5.91
C THR A 48 -0.79 27.03 -5.46
N ALA A 49 -0.78 27.34 -4.17
CA ALA A 49 -1.66 28.34 -3.59
C ALA A 49 -1.44 29.71 -4.26
N PRO A 50 -2.50 30.46 -4.61
CA PRO A 50 -2.34 31.82 -5.10
C PRO A 50 -1.54 32.68 -4.12
N GLY A 51 -0.55 33.40 -4.64
CA GLY A 51 0.31 34.28 -3.83
C GLY A 51 1.56 33.62 -3.24
N THR A 52 1.86 32.37 -3.59
CA THR A 52 3.11 31.70 -3.20
C THR A 52 4.09 31.62 -4.38
N SER A 53 5.38 31.39 -4.09
CA SER A 53 6.35 31.00 -5.12
C SER A 53 6.03 29.61 -5.68
N ASP A 54 6.63 29.28 -6.83
CA ASP A 54 6.56 27.93 -7.38
C ASP A 54 7.17 26.92 -6.40
N ALA A 55 6.54 25.74 -6.31
CA ALA A 55 7.06 24.63 -5.52
C ALA A 55 8.33 24.05 -6.18
N PRO A 56 9.28 23.52 -5.39
CA PRO A 56 10.48 22.90 -5.93
C PRO A 56 10.15 21.73 -6.86
N GLU A 57 10.94 21.57 -7.93
CA GLU A 57 10.82 20.42 -8.83
C GLU A 57 11.42 19.18 -8.17
N VAL A 58 10.55 18.25 -7.76
CA VAL A 58 10.93 16.98 -7.16
C VAL A 58 10.59 15.80 -8.07
N SER A 59 11.33 14.70 -7.95
CA SER A 59 11.20 13.54 -8.83
C SER A 59 10.04 12.60 -8.48
N ALA A 60 9.40 12.78 -7.32
CA ALA A 60 8.20 12.03 -6.93
C ALA A 60 7.09 12.08 -7.99
N LEU A 61 6.45 10.92 -8.21
CA LEU A 61 5.31 10.79 -9.12
C LEU A 61 4.06 11.48 -8.56
N SER A 62 3.86 11.41 -7.24
CA SER A 62 2.72 12.02 -6.55
C SER A 62 3.17 12.60 -5.21
N TRP A 63 2.74 13.82 -4.90
CA TRP A 63 3.04 14.47 -3.62
C TRP A 63 2.06 15.57 -3.24
N THR A 64 2.05 15.90 -1.95
CA THR A 64 1.26 16.99 -1.37
C THR A 64 2.03 17.72 -0.27
N VAL A 65 1.87 19.05 -0.20
CA VAL A 65 2.29 19.90 0.93
C VAL A 65 1.05 20.50 1.56
N THR A 66 0.82 20.22 2.85
CA THR A 66 -0.41 20.58 3.56
C THR A 66 -0.10 21.36 4.83
N ASP A 67 -0.82 22.44 5.05
CA ASP A 67 -0.92 23.07 6.39
C ASP A 67 -1.91 22.26 7.24
N VAL A 68 -1.42 21.61 8.30
CA VAL A 68 -2.23 20.70 9.11
C VAL A 68 -3.34 21.43 9.88
N GLY A 69 -3.06 22.64 10.36
CA GLY A 69 -3.98 23.40 11.21
C GLY A 69 -5.20 23.89 10.45
N THR A 70 -4.99 24.38 9.23
CA THR A 70 -6.08 24.82 8.33
C THR A 70 -6.66 23.66 7.52
N GLY A 71 -5.84 22.66 7.21
CA GLY A 71 -6.15 21.63 6.23
C GLY A 71 -5.95 22.06 4.79
N ASN A 72 -5.38 23.24 4.53
CA ASN A 72 -5.17 23.72 3.18
C ASN A 72 -4.05 22.92 2.50
N LEU A 73 -4.31 22.49 1.28
CA LEU A 73 -3.28 22.03 0.36
C LEU A 73 -2.55 23.28 -0.16
N LEU A 74 -1.27 23.40 0.16
CA LEU A 74 -0.42 24.52 -0.23
C LEU A 74 0.15 24.28 -1.63
N ALA A 75 0.59 23.05 -1.87
CA ALA A 75 0.88 22.58 -3.21
C ALA A 75 0.67 21.07 -3.34
N ALA A 76 0.51 20.59 -4.57
CA ALA A 76 0.48 19.17 -4.88
C ALA A 76 0.90 18.89 -6.32
N LYS A 77 1.26 17.64 -6.60
CA LYS A 77 1.42 17.06 -7.93
C LYS A 77 0.71 15.72 -7.96
N GLU A 78 -0.21 15.53 -8.90
CA GLU A 78 -0.95 14.27 -9.09
C GLU A 78 -1.48 13.70 -7.75
N PRO A 79 -2.14 14.51 -6.90
CA PRO A 79 -2.43 14.13 -5.51
C PRO A 79 -3.35 12.91 -5.37
N HIS A 80 -4.14 12.61 -6.41
CA HIS A 80 -5.07 11.47 -6.48
C HIS A 80 -4.53 10.29 -7.29
N LEU A 81 -3.27 10.34 -7.74
CA LEU A 81 -2.63 9.22 -8.44
C LEU A 81 -2.53 8.01 -7.52
N ARG A 82 -3.13 6.90 -7.95
CA ARG A 82 -3.16 5.64 -7.21
C ARG A 82 -1.85 4.91 -7.36
N LEU A 83 -1.11 4.80 -6.27
CA LEU A 83 0.18 4.13 -6.18
C LEU A 83 0.19 3.15 -5.00
N ALA A 84 1.05 2.14 -5.05
CA ALA A 84 1.26 1.26 -3.90
C ALA A 84 1.79 2.10 -2.71
N PRO A 85 1.21 1.98 -1.50
CA PRO A 85 1.57 2.85 -0.38
C PRO A 85 2.84 2.41 0.37
N ALA A 86 3.25 1.15 0.23
CA ALA A 86 4.18 0.51 1.15
C ALA A 86 3.78 0.76 2.63
N SER A 87 4.76 0.77 3.53
CA SER A 87 4.52 0.91 4.98
C SER A 87 3.89 2.25 5.43
N THR A 88 3.71 3.24 4.55
CA THR A 88 2.94 4.44 4.90
C THR A 88 1.46 4.12 5.18
N LEU A 89 0.93 3.00 4.65
CA LEU A 89 -0.41 2.50 4.96
C LEU A 89 -0.59 2.16 6.45
N LYS A 90 0.50 1.94 7.19
CA LYS A 90 0.45 1.71 8.65
C LYS A 90 -0.11 2.92 9.41
N THR A 91 -0.17 4.10 8.79
CA THR A 91 -0.88 5.27 9.35
C THR A 91 -2.41 5.02 9.43
N LEU A 92 -3.00 4.43 8.39
CA LEU A 92 -4.40 4.00 8.38
C LEU A 92 -4.63 2.85 9.37
N PHE A 93 -3.72 1.88 9.42
CA PHE A 93 -3.77 0.79 10.39
C PHE A 93 -3.82 1.32 11.83
N ALA A 94 -2.94 2.29 12.17
CA ALA A 94 -2.93 2.92 13.48
C ALA A 94 -4.24 3.65 13.79
N LEU A 95 -4.80 4.40 12.83
CA LEU A 95 -6.10 5.06 13.01
C LEU A 95 -7.24 4.09 13.28
N ALA A 96 -7.22 2.93 12.61
CA ALA A 96 -8.26 1.92 12.75
C ALA A 96 -8.17 1.17 14.09
N LEU A 97 -6.95 0.89 14.58
CA LEU A 97 -6.74 -0.04 15.70
C LEU A 97 -6.30 0.60 17.02
N LEU A 98 -5.68 1.79 17.03
CA LEU A 98 -5.34 2.48 18.29
C LEU A 98 -6.54 2.61 19.25
N PRO A 99 -7.75 2.96 18.80
CA PRO A 99 -8.91 3.04 19.69
C PRO A 99 -9.42 1.69 20.22
N GLN A 100 -9.00 0.57 19.61
CA GLN A 100 -9.46 -0.77 19.97
C GLN A 100 -8.49 -1.49 20.92
N LEU A 101 -7.23 -1.05 20.97
CA LEU A 101 -6.15 -1.77 21.65
C LEU A 101 -5.45 -0.85 22.66
N PRO A 102 -5.87 -0.89 23.94
CA PRO A 102 -5.23 -0.12 25.01
C PRO A 102 -3.74 -0.47 25.13
N ALA A 103 -2.89 0.54 25.27
CA ALA A 103 -1.44 0.35 25.28
C ALA A 103 -0.93 -0.55 26.41
N SER A 104 -1.66 -0.63 27.54
CA SER A 104 -1.33 -1.45 28.70
C SER A 104 -1.78 -2.90 28.60
N THR A 105 -2.53 -3.27 27.55
CA THR A 105 -2.91 -4.66 27.33
C THR A 105 -1.66 -5.49 27.08
N GLU A 106 -1.53 -6.59 27.80
CA GLU A 106 -0.44 -7.56 27.64
C GLU A 106 -0.85 -8.70 26.72
N HIS A 107 0.12 -9.25 25.99
CA HIS A 107 -0.06 -10.36 25.08
C HIS A 107 1.21 -11.22 25.03
N THR A 108 1.07 -12.49 25.39
CA THR A 108 2.11 -13.49 25.12
C THR A 108 2.00 -13.93 23.67
N ALA A 109 3.00 -13.57 22.86
CA ALA A 109 3.00 -13.90 21.44
C ALA A 109 2.96 -15.42 21.22
N VAL A 110 2.19 -15.84 20.23
CA VAL A 110 2.06 -17.23 19.78
C VAL A 110 2.54 -17.37 18.34
N THR A 111 2.92 -18.58 17.90
CA THR A 111 3.35 -18.83 16.50
C THR A 111 2.41 -18.20 15.46
N ALA A 112 1.09 -18.29 15.69
CA ALA A 112 0.10 -17.76 14.75
C ALA A 112 0.29 -16.25 14.49
N ASP A 113 0.69 -15.46 15.48
CA ASP A 113 0.83 -14.00 15.36
C ASP A 113 1.79 -13.57 14.24
N ILE A 114 2.75 -14.44 13.91
CA ILE A 114 3.84 -14.14 12.97
C ILE A 114 3.94 -15.14 11.81
N SER A 115 3.08 -16.16 11.77
CA SER A 115 3.15 -17.24 10.77
C SER A 115 2.88 -16.78 9.34
N ASP A 116 2.07 -15.74 9.19
CA ASP A 116 1.53 -15.29 7.90
C ASP A 116 2.19 -13.98 7.43
N VAL A 117 3.29 -13.58 8.07
CA VAL A 117 4.07 -12.40 7.69
C VAL A 117 4.82 -12.69 6.39
N ALA A 118 4.62 -11.83 5.39
CA ALA A 118 5.19 -12.04 4.07
C ALA A 118 6.74 -12.03 4.08
N PRO A 119 7.41 -12.91 3.29
CA PRO A 119 8.87 -12.95 3.19
C PRO A 119 9.49 -11.60 2.80
N GLY A 120 10.66 -11.26 3.34
CA GLY A 120 11.34 -9.99 3.06
C GLY A 120 10.73 -8.77 3.75
N SER A 121 9.67 -8.94 4.54
CA SER A 121 9.11 -7.88 5.37
C SER A 121 10.11 -7.33 6.39
N SER A 122 9.99 -6.04 6.70
CA SER A 122 10.62 -5.47 7.90
C SER A 122 9.97 -6.09 9.14
N LEU A 123 10.79 -6.47 10.12
CA LEU A 123 10.37 -7.09 11.37
C LEU A 123 10.94 -6.31 12.54
N VAL A 124 10.17 -6.17 13.62
CA VAL A 124 10.73 -5.68 14.90
C VAL A 124 11.41 -6.80 15.67
N GLY A 125 10.99 -8.05 15.48
CA GLY A 125 11.51 -9.22 16.18
C GLY A 125 10.55 -9.75 17.25
N VAL A 126 9.24 -9.77 16.98
CA VAL A 126 8.26 -10.47 17.81
C VAL A 126 8.62 -11.96 17.83
N LYS A 127 8.66 -12.57 19.02
CA LYS A 127 8.98 -13.98 19.21
C LYS A 127 7.95 -14.68 20.06
N GLU A 128 7.55 -15.87 19.64
CA GLU A 128 6.67 -16.75 20.40
C GLU A 128 7.14 -16.94 21.85
N GLY A 129 6.18 -17.00 22.77
CA GLY A 129 6.41 -17.16 24.21
C GLY A 129 6.89 -15.89 24.92
N THR A 130 7.10 -14.79 24.20
CA THR A 130 7.49 -13.51 24.80
C THR A 130 6.25 -12.66 25.10
N ASN A 131 6.20 -12.07 26.29
CA ASN A 131 5.13 -11.14 26.66
C ASN A 131 5.44 -9.73 26.14
N TYR A 132 4.47 -9.12 25.47
CA TYR A 132 4.55 -7.76 24.95
C TYR A 132 3.36 -6.95 25.46
N THR A 133 3.58 -5.68 25.79
CA THR A 133 2.47 -4.73 25.85
C THR A 133 2.06 -4.34 24.43
N VAL A 134 0.79 -4.01 24.21
CA VAL A 134 0.33 -3.40 22.96
C VAL A 134 1.13 -2.13 22.63
N GLY A 135 1.57 -1.39 23.64
CA GLY A 135 2.47 -0.26 23.47
C GLY A 135 3.85 -0.63 22.92
N ASP A 136 4.40 -1.80 23.28
CA ASP A 136 5.63 -2.33 22.66
C ASP A 136 5.41 -2.59 21.18
N LEU A 137 4.32 -3.28 20.84
CA LEU A 137 3.98 -3.60 19.46
C LEU A 137 3.81 -2.33 18.62
N TRP A 138 3.13 -1.29 19.12
CA TRP A 138 3.03 -0.01 18.43
C TRP A 138 4.38 0.69 18.25
N ARG A 139 5.31 0.59 19.21
CA ARG A 139 6.70 1.03 19.01
C ARG A 139 7.35 0.25 17.86
N GLY A 140 7.14 -1.06 17.77
CA GLY A 140 7.62 -1.88 16.66
C GLY A 140 7.04 -1.47 15.30
N VAL A 141 5.75 -1.15 15.25
CA VAL A 141 5.05 -0.66 14.04
C VAL A 141 5.67 0.66 13.55
N PHE A 142 5.87 1.64 14.44
CA PHE A 142 6.32 2.97 14.01
C PHE A 142 7.83 3.08 13.84
N LEU A 143 8.62 2.47 14.74
CA LEU A 143 10.08 2.66 14.72
C LEU A 143 10.72 1.73 13.68
N SER A 144 10.46 0.43 13.78
CA SER A 144 11.08 -0.61 12.93
C SER A 144 10.26 -0.96 11.69
N SER A 145 9.06 -0.38 11.54
CA SER A 145 8.12 -0.77 10.48
C SER A 145 7.74 -2.26 10.53
N GLY A 146 7.77 -2.87 11.72
CA GLY A 146 7.65 -4.30 11.91
C GLY A 146 6.29 -4.85 11.49
N ASN A 147 6.27 -5.70 10.47
CA ASN A 147 5.05 -6.37 9.98
C ASN A 147 4.59 -7.46 10.96
N ASP A 148 5.51 -8.12 11.65
CA ASP A 148 5.22 -9.01 12.77
C ASP A 148 4.42 -8.33 13.88
N ALA A 149 4.77 -7.10 14.26
CA ALA A 149 3.97 -6.32 15.21
C ALA A 149 2.59 -5.97 14.66
N VAL A 150 2.48 -5.61 13.37
CA VAL A 150 1.18 -5.36 12.72
C VAL A 150 0.29 -6.61 12.75
N HIS A 151 0.81 -7.77 12.40
CA HIS A 151 0.04 -9.02 12.38
C HIS A 151 -0.38 -9.46 13.77
N THR A 152 0.51 -9.31 14.76
CA THR A 152 0.18 -9.54 16.18
C THR A 152 -0.99 -8.65 16.64
N LEU A 153 -0.92 -7.35 16.36
CA LEU A 153 -1.99 -6.39 16.68
C LEU A 153 -3.29 -6.69 15.91
N ALA A 154 -3.20 -7.11 14.65
CA ALA A 154 -4.36 -7.51 13.86
C ALA A 154 -5.08 -8.72 14.46
N ARG A 155 -4.32 -9.72 14.96
CA ARG A 155 -4.90 -10.87 15.67
C ARG A 155 -5.55 -10.47 16.98
N LEU A 156 -4.89 -9.63 17.79
CA LEU A 156 -5.47 -9.07 19.02
C LEU A 156 -6.77 -8.29 18.78
N ASN A 157 -6.89 -7.63 17.62
CA ASN A 157 -8.11 -6.93 17.20
C ASN A 157 -9.23 -7.87 16.73
N GLY A 158 -9.02 -9.19 16.69
CA GLY A 158 -10.00 -10.18 16.26
C GLY A 158 -9.74 -10.79 14.87
N GLY A 159 -8.53 -10.62 14.34
CA GLY A 159 -8.06 -11.27 13.11
C GLY A 159 -7.96 -10.33 11.90
N MET A 160 -7.47 -10.90 10.80
CA MET A 160 -7.13 -10.15 9.59
C MET A 160 -8.36 -9.56 8.91
N ASP A 161 -9.41 -10.33 8.69
CA ASP A 161 -10.62 -9.88 7.98
C ASP A 161 -11.27 -8.68 8.68
N LEU A 162 -11.41 -8.73 10.00
CA LEU A 162 -11.94 -7.63 10.80
C LEU A 162 -11.02 -6.40 10.75
N THR A 163 -9.70 -6.62 10.77
CA THR A 163 -8.71 -5.55 10.65
C THR A 163 -8.81 -4.84 9.30
N LEU A 164 -8.86 -5.58 8.19
CA LEU A 164 -8.99 -5.02 6.84
C LEU A 164 -10.32 -4.27 6.68
N ALA A 165 -11.42 -4.85 7.17
CA ALA A 165 -12.73 -4.18 7.15
C ALA A 165 -12.73 -2.86 7.93
N ARG A 166 -12.11 -2.82 9.11
CA ARG A 166 -11.97 -1.58 9.91
C ARG A 166 -11.08 -0.55 9.25
N MET A 167 -9.99 -0.98 8.61
CA MET A 167 -9.11 -0.08 7.87
C MET A 167 -9.85 0.55 6.68
N GLN A 168 -10.54 -0.25 5.86
CA GLN A 168 -11.31 0.28 4.74
C GLN A 168 -12.43 1.21 5.23
N ALA A 169 -13.19 0.83 6.26
CA ALA A 169 -14.22 1.69 6.83
C ALA A 169 -13.64 3.00 7.41
N THR A 170 -12.42 2.96 7.94
CA THR A 170 -11.71 4.16 8.41
C THR A 170 -11.30 5.06 7.24
N ALA A 171 -10.81 4.49 6.14
CA ALA A 171 -10.50 5.24 4.92
C ALA A 171 -11.76 5.92 4.36
N ASP A 172 -12.86 5.17 4.21
CA ASP A 172 -14.13 5.68 3.69
C ASP A 172 -14.68 6.84 4.56
N ARG A 173 -14.61 6.72 5.89
CA ARG A 173 -15.03 7.76 6.85
C ARG A 173 -14.18 9.04 6.75
N LEU A 174 -12.90 8.90 6.42
CA LEU A 174 -12.01 10.05 6.21
C LEU A 174 -12.17 10.65 4.80
N GLY A 175 -12.91 9.98 3.91
CA GLY A 175 -13.08 10.39 2.51
C GLY A 175 -11.87 10.05 1.64
N ALA A 176 -11.09 9.03 2.04
CA ALA A 176 -9.93 8.54 1.32
C ALA A 176 -10.35 7.57 0.20
N HIS A 177 -10.89 8.12 -0.89
CA HIS A 177 -11.53 7.37 -1.99
C HIS A 177 -10.54 6.79 -3.00
N ASP A 178 -9.25 7.05 -2.82
CA ASP A 178 -8.16 6.51 -3.63
C ASP A 178 -7.36 5.48 -2.86
N THR A 179 -7.95 4.90 -1.81
CA THR A 179 -7.37 3.86 -0.99
C THR A 179 -8.16 2.55 -1.09
N SER A 180 -7.45 1.47 -1.43
CA SER A 180 -7.96 0.10 -1.42
C SER A 180 -7.03 -0.77 -0.57
N VAL A 181 -7.54 -1.28 0.55
CA VAL A 181 -6.77 -2.03 1.54
C VAL A 181 -6.84 -3.54 1.23
N ARG A 182 -5.68 -4.19 1.14
CA ARG A 182 -5.54 -5.65 0.94
C ARG A 182 -4.68 -6.31 2.03
N THR A 183 -3.73 -5.59 2.59
CA THR A 183 -2.92 -5.99 3.74
C THR A 183 -2.89 -4.85 4.77
N PRO A 184 -2.69 -5.16 6.06
CA PRO A 184 -2.67 -4.14 7.10
C PRO A 184 -1.35 -3.35 7.16
N ASP A 185 -0.29 -3.92 6.59
CA ASP A 185 1.08 -3.44 6.68
C ASP A 185 1.54 -2.65 5.45
N GLY A 186 0.78 -2.68 4.36
CA GLY A 186 1.13 -2.02 3.10
C GLY A 186 2.02 -2.84 2.17
N TYR A 187 2.25 -4.13 2.45
CA TYR A 187 2.99 -5.05 1.59
C TYR A 187 2.40 -5.12 0.16
N ASP A 188 3.25 -5.38 -0.84
CA ASP A 188 2.85 -5.45 -2.26
C ASP A 188 1.78 -6.52 -2.47
N THR A 189 0.61 -6.12 -2.96
CA THR A 189 -0.55 -7.02 -3.15
C THR A 189 -1.44 -6.49 -4.27
N PRO A 190 -1.87 -7.33 -5.22
CA PRO A 190 -2.73 -6.90 -6.31
C PRO A 190 -3.98 -6.15 -5.84
N GLY A 191 -4.22 -4.97 -6.40
CA GLY A 191 -5.34 -4.12 -6.02
C GLY A 191 -5.18 -3.41 -4.68
N GLN A 192 -3.97 -3.35 -4.12
CA GLN A 192 -3.61 -2.45 -3.01
C GLN A 192 -3.06 -1.14 -3.56
N TYR A 193 -3.67 -0.02 -3.18
CA TYR A 193 -3.22 1.30 -3.56
C TYR A 193 -3.71 2.36 -2.56
N SER A 194 -3.05 3.51 -2.58
CA SER A 194 -3.44 4.76 -1.92
C SER A 194 -3.06 5.92 -2.85
N SER A 195 -3.32 7.16 -2.43
CA SER A 195 -2.79 8.37 -3.06
C SER A 195 -2.03 9.24 -2.05
N ALA A 196 -1.26 10.23 -2.52
CA ALA A 196 -0.59 11.19 -1.64
C ALA A 196 -1.62 12.03 -0.85
N TYR A 197 -2.76 12.33 -1.44
CA TYR A 197 -3.89 12.99 -0.78
C TYR A 197 -4.43 12.14 0.38
N ASP A 198 -4.73 10.87 0.13
CA ASP A 198 -5.33 9.98 1.12
C ASP A 198 -4.38 9.69 2.29
N LEU A 199 -3.09 9.45 2.00
CA LEU A 199 -2.08 9.30 3.03
C LEU A 199 -1.95 10.57 3.89
N SER A 200 -2.15 11.75 3.30
CA SER A 200 -2.17 13.02 4.04
C SER A 200 -3.41 13.16 4.93
N LEU A 201 -4.57 12.64 4.51
CA LEU A 201 -5.76 12.55 5.36
C LEU A 201 -5.48 11.68 6.59
N PHE A 202 -4.84 10.52 6.40
CA PHE A 202 -4.50 9.62 7.50
C PHE A 202 -3.51 10.26 8.46
N ALA A 203 -2.47 10.91 7.96
CA ALA A 203 -1.49 11.59 8.78
C ALA A 203 -2.09 12.76 9.57
N LYS A 204 -2.90 13.60 8.93
CA LYS A 204 -3.59 14.72 9.59
C LYS A 204 -4.51 14.23 10.71
N ALA A 205 -5.31 13.19 10.45
CA ALA A 205 -6.16 12.59 11.48
C ALA A 205 -5.33 11.94 12.61
N GLY A 206 -4.24 11.25 12.26
CA GLY A 206 -3.33 10.63 13.20
C GLY A 206 -2.68 11.64 14.13
N LEU A 207 -2.23 12.79 13.59
CA LEU A 207 -1.60 13.86 14.38
C LEU A 207 -2.57 14.54 15.38
N GLN A 208 -3.88 14.32 15.27
CA GLN A 208 -4.85 14.75 16.30
C GLN A 208 -4.91 13.77 17.48
N ASN A 209 -4.49 12.52 17.29
CA ASN A 209 -4.47 11.49 18.31
C ASN A 209 -3.14 11.54 19.11
N PRO A 210 -3.19 11.67 20.46
CA PRO A 210 -1.98 11.77 21.28
C PRO A 210 -1.11 10.50 21.25
N ASP A 211 -1.70 9.31 21.16
CA ASP A 211 -0.95 8.05 21.08
C ASP A 211 -0.24 7.92 19.74
N PHE A 212 -0.92 8.24 18.64
CA PHE A 212 -0.31 8.25 17.32
C PHE A 212 0.89 9.20 17.28
N ARG A 213 0.72 10.45 17.75
CA ARG A 213 1.81 11.45 17.83
C ARG A 213 2.99 10.94 18.66
N ARG A 214 2.71 10.32 19.80
CA ARG A 214 3.73 9.73 20.67
C ARG A 214 4.55 8.68 19.93
N TYR A 215 3.90 7.71 19.28
CA TYR A 215 4.62 6.65 18.59
C TYR A 215 5.36 7.14 17.33
N CYS A 216 4.72 7.96 16.48
CA CYS A 216 5.36 8.42 15.25
C CYS A 216 6.55 9.36 15.49
N GLY A 217 6.53 10.13 16.58
CA GLY A 217 7.59 11.05 16.97
C GLY A 217 8.69 10.43 17.85
N THR A 218 8.54 9.18 18.29
CA THR A 218 9.54 8.51 19.12
C THR A 218 10.76 8.14 18.27
N LYS A 219 11.95 8.61 18.68
CA LYS A 219 13.22 8.38 17.96
C LYS A 219 13.82 7.00 18.22
N SER A 220 13.78 6.55 19.47
CA SER A 220 14.29 5.25 19.90
C SER A 220 13.51 4.73 21.10
N ALA A 221 13.53 3.42 21.29
CA ALA A 221 12.94 2.75 22.43
C ALA A 221 13.63 1.40 22.69
N LEU A 222 13.31 0.79 23.84
CA LEU A 222 13.60 -0.61 24.09
C LEU A 222 12.41 -1.47 23.66
N PHE A 223 12.69 -2.63 23.07
CA PHE A 223 11.71 -3.63 22.68
C PHE A 223 11.99 -4.95 23.42
N PRO A 224 10.97 -5.64 23.98
CA PRO A 224 11.17 -6.88 24.74
C PRO A 224 11.87 -7.97 23.92
N ALA A 225 12.86 -8.62 24.52
CA ALA A 225 13.58 -9.76 23.95
C ALA A 225 13.00 -11.10 24.48
N ALA A 226 13.14 -12.17 23.70
CA ALA A 226 12.72 -13.50 24.18
C ALA A 226 13.58 -14.00 25.33
N GLY A 227 12.96 -14.76 26.24
CA GLY A 227 13.64 -15.56 27.26
C GLY A 227 13.96 -14.85 28.58
N GLY A 228 13.38 -13.67 28.87
CA GLY A 228 13.54 -13.02 30.19
C GLY A 228 13.26 -11.51 30.18
N PRO A 229 13.68 -10.76 31.22
CA PRO A 229 13.45 -9.31 31.36
C PRO A 229 14.30 -8.46 30.40
N ASN A 230 14.98 -9.09 29.44
CA ASN A 230 15.90 -8.44 28.53
C ASN A 230 15.14 -7.67 27.45
N SER A 231 15.79 -6.64 26.91
CA SER A 231 15.29 -5.85 25.79
C SER A 231 16.43 -5.48 24.85
N PHE A 232 16.10 -5.12 23.62
CA PHE A 232 17.05 -4.57 22.66
C PHE A 232 16.58 -3.21 22.16
N GLY A 233 17.54 -2.38 21.72
CA GLY A 233 17.25 -1.05 21.20
C GLY A 233 16.62 -1.13 19.79
N ILE A 234 15.56 -0.35 19.59
CA ILE A 234 14.97 -0.06 18.28
C ILE A 234 15.04 1.43 18.01
N GLN A 235 15.25 1.81 16.76
CA GLN A 235 15.33 3.20 16.30
C GLN A 235 14.32 3.43 15.18
N ASN A 236 13.77 4.64 15.14
CA ASN A 236 12.86 5.05 14.08
C ASN A 236 13.55 5.08 12.72
N THR A 237 12.96 4.41 11.74
CA THR A 237 13.48 4.31 10.38
C THR A 237 13.28 5.57 9.54
N ASN A 238 12.50 6.56 10.03
CA ASN A 238 12.42 7.87 9.41
C ASN A 238 13.74 8.64 9.60
N ARG A 239 14.54 8.72 8.53
CA ARG A 239 15.89 9.28 8.58
C ARG A 239 15.91 10.78 8.89
N LEU A 240 14.92 11.55 8.44
CA LEU A 240 14.79 12.97 8.80
C LEU A 240 14.48 13.16 10.28
N LEU A 241 13.95 12.16 10.99
CA LEU A 241 13.65 12.27 12.42
C LEU A 241 14.89 12.01 13.28
N VAL A 242 15.67 10.98 12.91
CA VAL A 242 16.77 10.46 13.74
C VAL A 242 18.15 10.93 13.30
N GLY A 243 18.32 11.36 12.05
CA GLY A 243 19.62 11.63 11.45
C GLY A 243 20.40 10.33 11.22
N SER A 244 20.17 9.66 10.10
CA SER A 244 20.87 8.39 9.82
C SER A 244 21.06 8.17 8.33
N HIS A 245 21.99 7.28 7.98
CA HIS A 245 22.28 6.88 6.60
C HIS A 245 22.58 8.07 5.66
N GLY A 246 23.32 9.07 6.17
CA GLY A 246 23.71 10.26 5.41
C GLY A 246 22.62 11.32 5.25
N VAL A 247 21.48 11.18 5.94
CA VAL A 247 20.42 12.20 6.00
C VAL A 247 20.54 12.93 7.33
N GLU A 248 20.66 14.25 7.29
CA GLU A 248 20.63 15.08 8.50
C GLU A 248 19.23 15.09 9.14
N PRO A 249 19.09 15.18 10.47
CA PRO A 249 17.80 15.44 11.09
C PRO A 249 17.18 16.74 10.55
N TYR A 250 15.86 16.77 10.40
CA TYR A 250 15.13 17.97 10.02
C TYR A 250 14.63 18.72 11.28
N PRO A 251 14.99 20.00 11.48
CA PRO A 251 14.56 20.75 12.65
C PRO A 251 13.03 20.86 12.76
N GLY A 252 12.51 20.50 13.94
CA GLY A 252 11.07 20.55 14.22
C GLY A 252 10.26 19.38 13.66
N LEU A 253 10.89 18.35 13.08
CA LEU A 253 10.19 17.16 12.60
C LEU A 253 9.53 16.39 13.76
N ILE A 254 8.29 15.94 13.56
CA ILE A 254 7.46 15.26 14.56
C ILE A 254 6.97 13.86 14.12
N GLY A 255 7.45 13.33 12.99
CA GLY A 255 6.98 12.06 12.42
C GLY A 255 7.00 12.06 10.88
N VAL A 256 6.25 11.23 10.15
CA VAL A 256 5.09 10.38 10.52
C VAL A 256 5.37 8.91 10.21
N LYS A 257 5.67 8.58 8.95
CA LYS A 257 6.03 7.21 8.55
C LYS A 257 6.68 7.18 7.16
N ASN A 258 7.74 6.38 7.03
CA ASN A 258 8.37 6.00 5.76
C ASN A 258 7.92 4.61 5.30
N GLY A 259 8.09 4.30 4.02
CA GLY A 259 7.83 2.99 3.43
C GLY A 259 8.69 2.73 2.21
N TYR A 260 8.92 1.46 1.93
CA TYR A 260 9.52 0.97 0.70
C TYR A 260 9.03 -0.44 0.41
N THR A 261 8.73 -0.70 -0.86
CA THR A 261 8.57 -2.03 -1.44
C THR A 261 9.04 -2.00 -2.90
N SER A 262 9.15 -3.17 -3.53
CA SER A 262 9.52 -3.29 -4.94
C SER A 262 8.52 -2.61 -5.87
N GLU A 263 7.22 -2.73 -5.63
CA GLU A 263 6.19 -2.11 -6.48
C GLU A 263 5.99 -0.63 -6.16
N ALA A 264 6.05 -0.23 -4.89
CA ALA A 264 5.81 1.16 -4.48
C ALA A 264 6.99 2.10 -4.76
N GLY A 265 8.21 1.58 -4.76
CA GLY A 265 9.39 2.43 -4.54
C GLY A 265 9.37 3.04 -3.13
N ASN A 266 10.06 4.16 -2.94
CA ASN A 266 10.04 4.86 -1.65
C ASN A 266 8.74 5.66 -1.49
N THR A 267 8.13 5.59 -0.31
CA THR A 267 7.02 6.46 0.11
C THR A 267 7.36 7.10 1.45
N LEU A 268 6.95 8.34 1.65
CA LEU A 268 7.25 9.07 2.87
C LEU A 268 6.14 10.04 3.21
N VAL A 269 5.76 10.03 4.49
CA VAL A 269 4.86 10.99 5.10
C VAL A 269 5.60 11.62 6.28
N THR A 270 5.78 12.93 6.25
CA THR A 270 6.55 13.69 7.23
C THR A 270 5.78 14.91 7.68
N ALA A 271 5.91 15.27 8.95
CA ALA A 271 5.36 16.51 9.46
C ALA A 271 6.40 17.23 10.32
N ALA A 272 6.47 18.54 10.21
CA ALA A 272 7.31 19.38 11.05
C ALA A 272 6.51 20.54 11.63
N THR A 273 6.90 21.03 12.80
CA THR A 273 6.30 22.21 13.44
C THR A 273 7.35 23.29 13.66
N ARG A 274 7.06 24.50 13.16
CA ARG A 274 7.83 25.74 13.42
C ARG A 274 6.85 26.83 13.81
N HIS A 275 7.14 27.58 14.87
CA HIS A 275 6.31 28.71 15.33
C HIS A 275 4.81 28.39 15.45
N ASN A 276 4.48 27.24 16.07
CA ASN A 276 3.11 26.74 16.26
C ASN A 276 2.32 26.44 14.96
N ARG A 277 3.00 26.39 13.82
CA ARG A 277 2.44 25.95 12.54
C ARG A 277 3.04 24.61 12.14
N THR A 278 2.19 23.68 11.72
CA THR A 278 2.59 22.34 11.32
C THR A 278 2.39 22.16 9.82
N ILE A 279 3.46 21.82 9.12
CA ILE A 279 3.46 21.45 7.70
C ILE A 279 3.62 19.94 7.58
N LEU A 280 2.81 19.33 6.74
CA LEU A 280 2.79 17.91 6.40
C LEU A 280 3.15 17.75 4.93
N VAL A 281 4.11 16.89 4.64
CA VAL A 281 4.50 16.49 3.28
C VAL A 281 4.26 14.99 3.11
N THR A 282 3.66 14.63 1.98
CA THR A 282 3.55 13.24 1.54
C THR A 282 4.17 13.12 0.16
N LEU A 283 5.03 12.13 -0.04
CA LEU A 283 5.75 11.82 -1.27
C LEU A 283 5.60 10.34 -1.61
N MET A 284 5.35 10.05 -2.88
CA MET A 284 5.24 8.69 -3.39
C MET A 284 6.09 8.50 -4.64
N ASN A 285 6.95 7.49 -4.58
CA ASN A 285 7.76 6.98 -5.68
C ASN A 285 8.62 8.04 -6.37
N PRO A 286 9.65 8.62 -5.70
CA PRO A 286 10.67 9.43 -6.37
C PRO A 286 11.39 8.64 -7.47
N GLN A 287 11.47 9.27 -8.64
CA GLN A 287 12.05 8.68 -9.85
C GLN A 287 13.55 8.94 -9.99
N ASP A 288 14.11 9.91 -9.26
CA ASP A 288 15.55 10.12 -9.19
C ASP A 288 16.22 8.90 -8.54
N LYS A 289 17.07 8.23 -9.32
CA LYS A 289 17.86 7.06 -8.90
C LYS A 289 19.31 7.39 -8.62
N ASP A 290 19.75 8.58 -9.01
CA ASP A 290 21.14 9.04 -8.87
C ASP A 290 21.36 9.73 -7.51
N THR A 291 20.31 10.37 -6.98
CA THR A 291 20.33 10.98 -5.64
C THR A 291 20.07 9.93 -4.57
N ALA A 292 21.09 9.63 -3.77
CA ALA A 292 20.93 8.85 -2.55
C ALA A 292 19.93 9.54 -1.62
N ASN A 293 19.01 8.78 -1.02
CA ASN A 293 17.99 9.32 -0.12
C ASN A 293 17.01 10.33 -0.75
N ALA A 294 16.82 10.34 -2.08
CA ALA A 294 15.94 11.29 -2.79
C ALA A 294 14.61 11.58 -2.06
N VAL A 295 13.90 10.54 -1.59
CA VAL A 295 12.63 10.70 -0.86
C VAL A 295 12.73 11.61 0.37
N TYR A 296 13.86 11.60 1.08
CA TYR A 296 14.09 12.39 2.29
C TYR A 296 14.53 13.82 1.95
N GLU A 297 15.41 13.99 0.96
CA GLU A 297 15.85 15.33 0.56
C GLU A 297 14.75 16.12 -0.17
N GLU A 298 13.99 15.47 -1.05
CA GLU A 298 12.79 16.07 -1.66
C GLU A 298 11.73 16.43 -0.59
N SER A 299 11.60 15.61 0.45
CA SER A 299 10.72 15.94 1.58
C SER A 299 11.21 17.14 2.37
N ARG A 300 12.52 17.31 2.52
CA ARG A 300 13.13 18.48 3.20
C ARG A 300 12.84 19.75 2.40
N GLU A 301 13.08 19.73 1.10
CA GLU A 301 12.82 20.86 0.20
C GLU A 301 11.35 21.29 0.23
N LEU A 302 10.42 20.34 0.15
CA LEU A 302 8.99 20.62 0.23
C LEU A 302 8.54 21.11 1.61
N LEU A 303 9.16 20.63 2.69
CA LEU A 303 8.87 21.12 4.04
C LEU A 303 9.36 22.57 4.20
N ASP A 304 10.58 22.88 3.75
CA ASP A 304 11.13 24.24 3.80
C ASP A 304 10.28 25.20 2.97
N TRP A 305 9.97 24.84 1.72
CA TRP A 305 9.05 25.61 0.88
C TRP A 305 7.67 25.79 1.53
N GLY A 306 7.12 24.73 2.14
CA GLY A 306 5.80 24.79 2.79
C GLY A 306 5.75 25.77 3.96
N PHE A 307 6.84 25.93 4.72
CA PHE A 307 6.93 26.95 5.77
C PHE A 307 7.01 28.36 5.22
N ASP A 308 7.69 28.56 4.09
CA ASP A 308 7.80 29.87 3.43
C ASP A 308 6.48 30.29 2.75
N ALA A 309 5.76 29.33 2.18
CA ALA A 309 4.50 29.54 1.47
C ALA A 309 3.30 29.78 2.41
N ALA A 310 3.23 29.07 3.54
CA ALA A 310 2.05 29.04 4.41
C ALA A 310 1.59 30.41 4.98
N PRO A 311 2.46 31.39 5.28
CA PRO A 311 2.04 32.73 5.71
C PRO A 311 1.29 33.51 4.63
N GLN A 312 1.52 33.21 3.36
CA GLN A 312 1.03 33.99 2.21
C GLN A 312 -0.11 33.28 1.45
N ALA A 313 -0.24 31.97 1.64
CA ALA A 313 -1.17 31.13 0.88
C ALA A 313 -2.66 31.43 1.16
N MET A 314 -3.38 31.82 0.11
CA MET A 314 -4.81 31.47 -0.02
C MET A 314 -4.90 29.99 -0.43
N ALA A 315 -5.84 29.20 0.11
CA ALA A 315 -5.85 27.74 -0.11
C ALA A 315 -5.87 27.34 -1.61
N ALA A 316 -4.95 26.46 -2.05
CA ALA A 316 -5.00 25.86 -3.40
C ALA A 316 -6.09 24.77 -3.51
N GLY A 317 -6.42 24.18 -2.36
CA GLY A 317 -7.46 23.19 -2.12
C GLY A 317 -7.54 22.90 -0.61
N GLN A 318 -8.45 22.03 -0.18
CA GLN A 318 -8.53 21.63 1.23
C GLN A 318 -8.64 20.12 1.37
N LEU A 319 -7.91 19.57 2.35
CA LEU A 319 -8.15 18.23 2.85
C LEU A 319 -9.57 18.16 3.42
N ARG A 320 -10.35 17.18 2.94
CA ARG A 320 -11.72 16.94 3.40
C ARG A 320 -11.76 16.78 4.92
N LYS A 321 -12.81 17.32 5.54
CA LYS A 321 -13.12 17.03 6.94
C LYS A 321 -13.71 15.62 7.03
N PRO A 322 -13.41 14.84 8.07
CA PRO A 322 -14.06 13.56 8.30
C PRO A 322 -15.58 13.71 8.27
N SER A 323 -16.27 12.81 7.60
CA SER A 323 -17.74 12.76 7.67
C SER A 323 -18.16 12.27 9.07
N SER A 324 -19.22 12.86 9.62
CA SER A 324 -19.85 12.31 10.83
C SER A 324 -20.35 10.90 10.53
N PRO A 325 -20.30 9.95 11.49
CA PRO A 325 -20.83 8.61 11.26
C PRO A 325 -22.30 8.73 10.87
N ALA A 326 -22.64 8.24 9.67
CA ALA A 326 -24.02 8.18 9.23
C ALA A 326 -24.80 7.27 10.19
N ALA A 327 -25.93 7.75 10.70
CA ALA A 327 -26.89 6.89 11.38
C ALA A 327 -27.25 5.70 10.46
N PRO A 328 -27.46 4.50 11.01
CA PRO A 328 -27.86 3.35 10.20
C PRO A 328 -29.13 3.71 9.43
N ARG A 329 -29.05 3.72 8.09
CA ARG A 329 -30.21 3.89 7.24
C ARG A 329 -31.03 2.61 7.37
N HIS A 330 -32.21 2.71 7.98
CA HIS A 330 -33.23 1.70 7.82
C HIS A 330 -33.58 1.59 6.32
N PRO A 331 -33.74 0.37 5.77
CA PRO A 331 -34.23 0.22 4.41
C PRO A 331 -35.65 0.79 4.36
N GLU A 332 -35.81 1.92 3.67
CA GLU A 332 -37.10 2.51 3.37
C GLU A 332 -37.87 1.55 2.45
N ALA A 333 -39.06 1.15 2.91
CA ALA A 333 -39.94 0.24 2.20
C ALA A 333 -40.34 0.86 0.85
N ALA A 334 -40.13 0.13 -0.22
CA ALA A 334 -40.55 0.52 -1.55
C ALA A 334 -42.08 0.64 -1.61
N HIS A 335 -42.59 1.87 -1.68
CA HIS A 335 -43.96 2.11 -2.10
C HIS A 335 -44.09 1.82 -3.61
N HIS A 336 -44.74 0.72 -3.95
CA HIS A 336 -45.21 0.45 -5.31
C HIS A 336 -46.45 1.32 -5.59
N GLY A 337 -46.27 2.34 -6.43
CA GLY A 337 -47.36 3.08 -7.05
C GLY A 337 -47.99 2.27 -8.17
N ALA A 338 -49.29 2.00 -8.02
CA ALA A 338 -50.13 1.35 -9.01
C ALA A 338 -50.37 2.26 -10.23
N GLY A 339 -50.11 1.74 -11.43
CA GLY A 339 -50.56 2.32 -12.69
C GLY A 339 -51.06 1.19 -13.60
N ALA A 340 -52.36 1.16 -13.83
CA ALA A 340 -53.07 0.15 -14.61
C ALA A 340 -53.21 0.57 -16.09
N ALA A 341 -53.63 -0.42 -16.90
CA ALA A 341 -53.98 -0.44 -18.33
C ALA A 341 -52.81 -0.81 -19.27
N GLN A 342 -52.91 -1.77 -20.19
CA GLN A 342 -54.07 -2.46 -20.76
C GLN A 342 -53.63 -3.79 -21.39
N ALA A 343 -54.50 -4.79 -21.35
CA ALA A 343 -54.31 -6.10 -21.94
C ALA A 343 -54.58 -6.10 -23.45
N SER A 344 -53.74 -6.80 -24.21
CA SER A 344 -54.15 -7.44 -25.46
C SER A 344 -53.54 -8.84 -25.53
N THR A 345 -54.43 -9.81 -25.60
CA THR A 345 -54.17 -11.25 -25.72
C THR A 345 -53.94 -11.64 -27.18
N SER A 346 -52.88 -12.38 -27.48
CA SER A 346 -52.95 -13.47 -28.49
C SER A 346 -51.74 -14.41 -28.42
N GLY A 347 -52.02 -15.71 -28.32
CA GLY A 347 -51.37 -16.71 -29.18
C GLY A 347 -50.06 -17.34 -28.72
N ASN A 348 -50.20 -18.53 -28.13
CA ASN A 348 -49.33 -19.71 -28.24
C ASN A 348 -48.07 -19.59 -29.12
N ALA A 349 -46.91 -19.92 -28.53
CA ALA A 349 -46.01 -20.94 -29.11
C ALA A 349 -44.89 -21.30 -28.12
N SER A 350 -45.05 -22.45 -27.46
CA SER A 350 -43.92 -23.29 -27.05
C SER A 350 -42.99 -23.51 -28.23
N SER A 351 -41.75 -23.04 -28.15
CA SER A 351 -40.53 -23.61 -28.75
C SER A 351 -39.49 -22.50 -28.95
N ARG A 352 -38.57 -22.37 -27.99
CA ARG A 352 -37.19 -21.85 -28.15
C ARG A 352 -36.49 -21.83 -26.79
N LEU A 353 -36.41 -23.00 -26.19
CA LEU A 353 -35.51 -23.27 -25.07
C LEU A 353 -34.76 -24.59 -25.30
N THR A 354 -34.19 -24.75 -26.50
CA THR A 354 -33.27 -25.86 -26.82
C THR A 354 -32.47 -25.46 -28.05
N ARG A 355 -31.29 -24.88 -27.82
CA ARG A 355 -30.08 -24.89 -28.68
C ARG A 355 -29.15 -23.83 -28.13
N HIS A 356 -28.37 -24.16 -27.09
CA HIS A 356 -27.02 -23.66 -26.78
C HIS A 356 -26.52 -24.37 -25.52
N LEU A 357 -26.53 -25.71 -25.52
CA LEU A 357 -25.87 -26.50 -24.47
C LEU A 357 -25.42 -27.89 -24.97
N GLU A 358 -24.84 -27.98 -26.17
CA GLU A 358 -24.22 -29.25 -26.65
C GLU A 358 -22.88 -29.06 -27.41
N ALA A 359 -22.27 -27.87 -27.41
CA ALA A 359 -21.00 -27.64 -28.13
C ALA A 359 -19.75 -27.52 -27.23
N ALA A 360 -19.87 -27.63 -25.90
CA ALA A 360 -18.73 -27.40 -24.99
C ALA A 360 -18.19 -28.67 -24.29
N VAL A 361 -18.81 -29.84 -24.45
CA VAL A 361 -18.36 -31.08 -23.78
C VAL A 361 -17.58 -32.03 -24.70
N ALA A 362 -17.58 -31.82 -26.01
CA ALA A 362 -16.89 -32.71 -26.97
C ALA A 362 -15.42 -32.33 -27.27
N LEU A 363 -14.92 -31.16 -26.83
CA LEU A 363 -13.56 -30.71 -27.17
C LEU A 363 -12.50 -30.90 -26.07
N LEU A 364 -12.88 -31.24 -24.83
CA LEU A 364 -11.92 -31.59 -23.77
C LEU A 364 -11.48 -33.06 -23.78
N GLY A 365 -12.22 -33.95 -24.45
CA GLY A 365 -11.94 -35.40 -24.47
C GLY A 365 -10.79 -35.84 -25.39
N LEU A 366 -10.37 -35.00 -26.36
CA LEU A 366 -9.40 -35.39 -27.40
C LEU A 366 -7.95 -34.91 -27.14
N VAL A 367 -7.73 -34.06 -26.12
CA VAL A 367 -6.39 -33.53 -25.80
C VAL A 367 -5.74 -34.24 -24.60
N CYS A 368 -6.52 -34.85 -23.69
CA CYS A 368 -5.98 -35.42 -22.46
C CYS A 368 -5.60 -36.92 -22.54
N VAL A 369 -6.10 -37.68 -23.52
CA VAL A 369 -5.85 -39.13 -23.63
C VAL A 369 -4.39 -39.49 -24.03
N PRO A 370 -3.69 -38.77 -24.93
CA PRO A 370 -2.31 -39.12 -25.31
C PRO A 370 -1.29 -38.82 -24.19
N PHE A 371 -1.56 -37.83 -23.34
CA PHE A 371 -0.64 -37.39 -22.27
C PHE A 371 -0.65 -38.35 -21.06
N VAL A 372 -1.81 -38.90 -20.70
CA VAL A 372 -1.92 -39.88 -19.61
C VAL A 372 -1.24 -41.20 -19.98
N LEU A 373 -1.36 -41.67 -21.23
CA LEU A 373 -0.70 -42.89 -21.71
C LEU A 373 0.83 -42.78 -21.76
N LYS A 374 1.38 -41.60 -22.06
CA LYS A 374 2.84 -41.34 -22.07
C LYS A 374 3.42 -41.30 -20.65
N ALA A 375 2.66 -40.80 -19.67
CA ALA A 375 3.09 -40.73 -18.26
C ALA A 375 3.11 -42.11 -17.58
N VAL A 376 2.11 -42.96 -17.85
CA VAL A 376 2.05 -44.33 -17.31
C VAL A 376 3.17 -45.22 -17.88
N ARG A 377 3.51 -45.06 -19.17
CA ARG A 377 4.59 -45.83 -19.82
C ARG A 377 6.00 -45.43 -19.33
N ARG A 378 6.20 -44.17 -18.92
CA ARG A 378 7.46 -43.69 -18.31
C ARG A 378 7.65 -44.13 -16.85
N ARG A 379 6.57 -44.30 -16.08
CA ARG A 379 6.66 -44.84 -14.70
C ARG A 379 7.01 -46.33 -14.69
N ARG A 380 6.48 -47.12 -15.63
CA ARG A 380 6.73 -48.58 -15.69
C ARG A 380 8.17 -48.96 -16.07
N ASN A 381 8.89 -48.08 -16.79
CA ASN A 381 10.29 -48.31 -17.18
C ASN A 381 11.32 -47.81 -16.15
N ARG A 382 10.90 -47.19 -15.03
CA ARG A 382 11.80 -46.73 -13.96
C ARG A 382 11.86 -47.68 -12.75
N THR A 383 11.05 -48.73 -12.72
CA THR A 383 11.02 -49.74 -11.65
C THR A 383 11.69 -51.07 -12.02
N THR A 384 12.38 -51.13 -13.16
CA THR A 384 13.23 -52.27 -13.54
C THR A 384 14.55 -51.75 -14.11
N ARG A 385 15.44 -51.31 -13.22
CA ARG A 385 16.89 -51.31 -13.39
C ARG A 385 17.57 -51.04 -12.06
#